data_AF-A0A1X1DBY5-F1
#
_entry.id   AF-A0A1X1DBY5-F1
#
_cell.length_a   1.000
_cell.length_b   1.000
_cell.length_c   1.000
_cell.angle_alpha   90.00
_cell.angle_beta   90.00
_cell.angle_gamma   90.00
#
_symmetry.space_group_name_H-M   'P 1'
#
loop_
_entity.id
_entity.type
_entity.pdbx_description
1 polymer ?
#
loop_
_entity_poly.entity_id
_entity_poly.type
_entity_poly.pdbx_seq_one_letter_code
_entity_poly.pdbx_strand_id
1 'polypeptide(L)'
;MQYEDLYRRIAQIIFSCGPDGARMLIVQAELFADEDGGQYQFDYIDEKGEPDWFEPDARAIGDLTVALKAFQQYFVDNDMTQGQPVWTHCTITVDVEQEAISIDVQ
;
A
#
# COMPACT_ATOMS: atom_id res chain seq x y z
N MET A 1 12.49 -10.64 -6.77
CA MET A 1 11.93 -9.29 -6.89
C MET A 1 12.70 -8.41 -5.93
N GLN A 2 13.24 -7.27 -6.36
CA GLN A 2 14.01 -6.40 -5.48
C GLN A 2 13.07 -5.51 -4.64
N TYR A 3 13.56 -4.98 -3.52
CA TYR A 3 12.80 -4.09 -2.63
C TYR A 3 12.23 -2.88 -3.37
N GLU A 4 13.06 -2.22 -4.20
CA GLU A 4 12.63 -1.06 -5.00
C GLU A 4 11.53 -1.40 -6.01
N ASP A 5 11.55 -2.63 -6.57
CA ASP A 5 10.51 -3.10 -7.48
C ASP A 5 9.15 -3.22 -6.77
N LEU A 6 9.15 -3.64 -5.49
CA LEU A 6 7.94 -3.76 -4.68
C LEU A 6 7.34 -2.39 -4.38
N TYR A 7 8.16 -1.43 -3.93
CA TYR A 7 7.71 -0.06 -3.69
C TYR A 7 7.12 0.56 -4.95
N ARG A 8 7.81 0.43 -6.08
CA ARG A 8 7.32 0.95 -7.35
C ARG A 8 6.00 0.30 -7.77
N ARG A 9 5.88 -1.04 -7.63
CA ARG A 9 4.65 -1.76 -7.97
C ARG A 9 3.49 -1.33 -7.09
N ILE A 10 3.70 -1.22 -5.78
CA ILE A 10 2.67 -0.76 -4.82
C ILE A 10 2.23 0.66 -5.16
N ALA A 11 3.18 1.57 -5.37
CA ALA A 11 2.88 2.96 -5.76
C ALA A 11 2.06 3.02 -7.06
N GLN A 12 2.44 2.24 -8.07
CA GLN A 12 1.74 2.21 -9.37
C GLN A 12 0.31 1.71 -9.24
N ILE A 13 0.06 0.65 -8.44
CA ILE A 13 -1.30 0.14 -8.22
C ILE A 13 -2.17 1.21 -7.58
N ILE A 14 -1.69 1.81 -6.48
CA ILE A 14 -2.43 2.83 -5.72
C ILE A 14 -2.69 4.07 -6.58
N PHE A 15 -1.66 4.56 -7.28
CA PHE A 15 -1.79 5.71 -8.17
C PHE A 15 -2.80 5.46 -9.30
N SER A 16 -2.79 4.26 -9.89
CA SER A 16 -3.65 3.95 -11.03
C SER A 16 -5.13 3.80 -10.68
N CYS A 17 -5.46 3.52 -9.41
CA CYS A 17 -6.84 3.45 -8.93
C CYS A 17 -7.30 4.69 -8.16
N GLY A 18 -6.40 5.66 -7.93
CA GLY A 18 -6.71 6.91 -7.26
C GLY A 18 -7.56 7.84 -8.14
N PRO A 19 -8.32 8.77 -7.53
CA PRO A 19 -9.07 9.76 -8.27
C PRO A 19 -8.16 10.79 -8.96
N ASP A 20 -8.64 11.33 -10.09
CA ASP A 20 -7.97 12.45 -10.76
C ASP A 20 -7.88 13.66 -9.82
N GLY A 21 -6.74 14.36 -9.85
CA GLY A 21 -6.51 15.53 -8.99
C GLY A 21 -6.16 15.19 -7.53
N ALA A 22 -5.96 13.91 -7.19
CA ALA A 22 -5.36 13.57 -5.91
C ALA A 22 -3.90 14.07 -5.85
N ARG A 23 -3.57 14.86 -4.83
CA ARG A 23 -2.18 15.23 -4.53
C ARG A 23 -1.48 14.21 -3.64
N MET A 24 -2.27 13.47 -2.85
CA MET A 24 -1.78 12.45 -1.95
C MET A 24 -2.80 11.33 -1.85
N LEU A 25 -2.33 10.08 -1.90
CA LEU A 25 -3.13 8.87 -1.71
C LEU A 25 -2.66 8.17 -0.46
N ILE A 26 -3.58 7.79 0.42
CA ILE A 26 -3.28 7.17 1.71
C ILE A 26 -4.07 5.87 1.79
N VAL A 27 -3.36 4.76 1.98
CA VAL A 27 -3.97 3.44 2.12
C VAL A 27 -3.59 2.85 3.46
N GLN A 28 -4.59 2.54 4.28
CA GLN A 28 -4.41 1.75 5.48
C GLN A 28 -4.82 0.32 5.16
N ALA A 29 -3.94 -0.64 5.43
CA ALA A 29 -4.18 -2.04 5.15
C ALA A 29 -3.93 -2.90 6.40
N GLU A 30 -4.81 -3.88 6.60
CA GLU A 30 -4.63 -4.99 7.54
C GLU A 30 -4.68 -6.29 6.74
N LEU A 31 -3.58 -7.03 6.69
CA LEU A 31 -3.48 -8.32 6.02
C LEU A 31 -3.87 -9.46 6.96
N PHE A 32 -4.73 -10.34 6.50
CA PHE A 32 -5.10 -11.52 7.27
C PHE A 32 -3.96 -12.56 7.28
N ALA A 33 -3.76 -13.23 8.41
CA ALA A 33 -2.66 -14.18 8.59
C ALA A 33 -2.79 -15.41 7.67
N ASP A 34 -4.00 -15.94 7.53
CA ASP A 34 -4.27 -17.24 6.89
C ASP A 34 -5.01 -17.15 5.54
N GLU A 35 -5.33 -15.93 5.07
CA GLU A 35 -6.10 -15.72 3.84
C GLU A 35 -5.37 -14.81 2.84
N ASP A 36 -5.63 -15.04 1.56
CA ASP A 36 -5.28 -14.12 0.47
C ASP A 36 -6.25 -12.94 0.46
N GLY A 37 -6.13 -12.09 1.48
CA GLY A 37 -7.02 -10.96 1.68
C GLY A 37 -6.56 -10.00 2.77
N GLY A 38 -7.36 -8.97 2.96
CA GLY A 38 -7.15 -7.96 3.99
C GLY A 38 -8.29 -6.96 4.04
N GLN A 39 -8.27 -6.11 5.05
CA GLN A 39 -9.11 -4.91 5.13
C GLN A 39 -8.33 -3.72 4.63
N TYR A 40 -9.01 -2.84 3.92
CA TYR A 40 -8.40 -1.67 3.30
C TYR A 40 -9.28 -0.44 3.49
N GLN A 41 -8.65 0.68 3.78
CA GLN A 41 -9.24 2.01 3.70
C GLN A 41 -8.42 2.84 2.72
N PHE A 42 -9.11 3.52 1.81
CA PHE A 42 -8.53 4.31 0.73
C PHE A 42 -8.99 5.77 0.86
N ASP A 43 -8.07 6.61 1.28
CA ASP A 43 -8.26 8.05 1.43
C ASP A 43 -7.36 8.81 0.46
N TYR A 44 -7.74 10.04 0.17
CA TYR A 44 -6.92 10.96 -0.61
C TYR A 44 -7.06 12.39 -0.12
N ILE A 45 -6.09 13.21 -0.50
CA ILE A 45 -6.15 14.66 -0.39
C ILE A 45 -6.28 15.21 -1.81
N ASP A 46 -7.27 16.05 -2.06
CA ASP A 46 -7.50 16.65 -3.37
C ASP A 46 -6.58 17.85 -3.65
N GLU A 47 -6.71 18.46 -4.84
CA GLU A 47 -5.93 19.64 -5.25
C GLU A 47 -6.11 20.86 -4.33
N LYS A 48 -7.22 20.94 -3.58
CA LYS A 48 -7.51 22.02 -2.64
C LYS A 48 -6.96 21.73 -1.24
N GLY A 49 -6.43 20.53 -1.01
CA GLY A 49 -6.00 20.09 0.31
C GLY A 49 -7.14 19.53 1.16
N GLU A 50 -8.29 19.22 0.57
CA GLU A 50 -9.45 18.66 1.27
C GLU A 50 -9.34 17.12 1.31
N PRO A 51 -9.58 16.49 2.47
CA PRO A 51 -9.59 15.03 2.58
C PRO A 51 -10.91 14.44 2.11
N ASP A 52 -10.84 13.31 1.41
CA ASP A 52 -11.99 12.51 1.01
C ASP A 52 -11.56 11.04 0.81
N TRP A 53 -12.53 10.14 0.59
CA TRP A 53 -12.29 8.71 0.41
C TRP A 53 -12.67 8.26 -0.99
N PHE A 54 -12.14 7.11 -1.42
CA PHE A 54 -12.52 6.50 -2.70
C PHE A 54 -12.63 4.99 -2.56
N GLU A 55 -13.36 4.37 -3.48
CA GLU A 55 -13.48 2.91 -3.55
C GLU A 55 -12.81 2.42 -4.85
N PRO A 56 -11.65 1.76 -4.77
CA PRO A 56 -11.02 1.18 -5.94
C PRO A 56 -11.76 -0.06 -6.41
N ASP A 57 -11.52 -0.47 -7.66
CA ASP A 57 -12.10 -1.70 -8.15
C ASP A 57 -11.49 -2.96 -7.48
N ALA A 58 -12.23 -4.07 -7.54
CA ALA A 58 -11.82 -5.33 -6.92
C ALA A 58 -10.48 -5.88 -7.47
N ARG A 59 -10.10 -5.52 -8.70
CA ARG A 59 -8.84 -5.95 -9.28
C ARG A 59 -7.67 -5.19 -8.65
N ALA A 60 -7.80 -3.88 -8.45
CA ALA A 60 -6.80 -3.07 -7.76
C ALA A 60 -6.56 -3.57 -6.32
N ILE A 61 -7.64 -3.92 -5.59
CA ILE A 61 -7.53 -4.50 -4.24
C ILE A 61 -6.79 -5.86 -4.28
N GLY A 62 -7.13 -6.72 -5.24
CA GLY A 62 -6.44 -8.01 -5.41
C GLY A 62 -4.97 -7.85 -5.76
N ASP A 63 -4.65 -6.98 -6.71
CA ASP A 63 -3.28 -6.70 -7.14
C ASP A 63 -2.45 -6.10 -5.99
N LEU A 64 -3.05 -5.20 -5.19
CA LEU A 64 -2.41 -4.63 -3.99
C LEU A 64 -2.16 -5.69 -2.92
N THR A 65 -3.13 -6.57 -2.65
CA THR A 65 -2.99 -7.68 -1.69
C THR A 65 -1.80 -8.56 -2.05
N VAL A 66 -1.69 -8.97 -3.32
CA VAL A 66 -0.57 -9.78 -3.81
C VAL A 66 0.77 -9.05 -3.64
N ALA A 67 0.80 -7.75 -3.94
CA ALA A 67 2.02 -6.94 -3.79
C ALA A 67 2.45 -6.82 -2.31
N LEU A 68 1.51 -6.61 -1.39
CA LEU A 68 1.81 -6.50 0.05
C LEU A 68 2.19 -7.84 0.67
N LYS A 69 1.60 -8.96 0.23
CA LYS A 69 2.07 -10.30 0.63
C LYS A 69 3.49 -10.58 0.15
N ALA A 70 3.84 -10.19 -1.07
CA ALA A 70 5.22 -10.26 -1.54
C ALA A 70 6.16 -9.35 -0.73
N PHE A 71 5.64 -8.23 -0.21
CA PHE A 71 6.37 -7.33 0.68
C PHE A 71 6.59 -7.93 2.08
N GLN A 72 5.58 -8.61 2.66
CA GLN A 72 5.74 -9.41 3.87
C GLN A 72 6.81 -10.50 3.68
N GLN A 73 6.75 -11.24 2.57
CA GLN A 73 7.72 -12.29 2.30
C GLN A 73 9.14 -11.74 2.16
N TYR A 74 9.32 -10.56 1.56
CA TYR A 74 10.62 -9.90 1.49
C TYR A 74 11.21 -9.64 2.90
N PHE A 75 10.40 -9.19 3.87
CA PHE A 75 10.88 -8.99 5.24
C PHE A 75 11.36 -10.29 5.89
N VAL A 76 10.64 -11.38 5.65
CA VAL A 76 10.99 -12.72 6.16
C VAL A 76 12.27 -13.23 5.51
N ASP A 77 12.36 -13.18 4.19
CA ASP A 77 13.50 -13.71 3.41
C ASP A 77 14.81 -12.96 3.67
N ASN A 78 14.74 -11.73 4.17
CA ASN A 78 15.89 -10.87 4.44
C ASN A 78 16.14 -10.63 5.94
N ASP A 79 15.57 -11.47 6.83
CA ASP A 79 15.73 -11.40 8.29
C ASP A 79 15.39 -10.03 8.90
N MET A 80 14.48 -9.28 8.26
CA MET A 80 14.10 -7.93 8.69
C MET A 80 13.07 -7.91 9.83
N THR A 81 12.51 -9.07 10.19
CA THR A 81 11.55 -9.18 11.30
C THR A 81 12.22 -9.29 12.67
N GLN A 82 13.55 -9.44 12.71
CA GLN A 82 14.32 -9.59 13.96
C GLN A 82 13.80 -10.71 14.89
N GLY A 83 13.27 -11.79 14.31
CA GLY A 83 12.71 -12.93 15.04
C GLY A 83 11.29 -12.72 15.55
N GLN A 84 10.65 -11.60 15.24
CA GLN A 84 9.22 -11.36 15.48
C GLN A 84 8.38 -11.86 14.29
N PRO A 85 7.06 -12.04 14.48
CA PRO A 85 6.14 -12.20 13.35
C PRO A 85 6.26 -11.04 12.37
N VAL A 86 6.03 -11.30 11.07
CA VAL A 86 5.95 -10.23 10.08
C VAL A 86 4.75 -9.31 10.41
N TRP A 87 4.90 -8.02 10.11
CA TRP A 87 3.86 -7.00 10.28
C TRP A 87 2.56 -7.42 9.60
N THR A 88 1.42 -7.06 10.19
CA THR A 88 0.08 -7.31 9.60
C THR A 88 -0.60 -6.03 9.17
N HIS A 89 -0.15 -4.88 9.68
CA HIS A 89 -0.73 -3.58 9.39
C HIS A 89 0.29 -2.72 8.67
N CYS A 90 -0.17 -1.92 7.70
CA CYS A 90 0.66 -0.89 7.13
C CYS A 90 -0.15 0.34 6.71
N THR A 91 0.50 1.50 6.75
CA THR A 91 0.02 2.74 6.11
C THR A 91 0.93 3.06 4.93
N ILE A 92 0.33 3.20 3.75
CA ILE A 92 1.03 3.53 2.52
C ILE A 92 0.62 4.94 2.13
N THR A 93 1.60 5.80 1.88
CA THR A 93 1.37 7.16 1.38
C THR A 93 2.05 7.31 0.04
N VAL A 94 1.29 7.64 -1.01
CA VAL A 94 1.81 8.06 -2.31
C VAL A 94 1.63 9.56 -2.42
N ASP A 95 2.75 10.28 -2.41
CA ASP A 95 2.80 11.72 -2.67
C ASP A 95 2.94 11.91 -4.18
N VAL A 96 1.85 12.35 -4.81
CA VAL A 96 1.77 12.51 -6.27
C VAL A 96 2.63 13.68 -6.74
N GLU A 97 2.73 14.74 -5.94
CA GLU A 97 3.49 15.93 -6.30
C GLU A 97 4.99 15.71 -6.19
N GLN A 98 5.44 14.93 -5.21
CA GLN A 98 6.85 14.61 -5.00
C GLN A 98 7.30 13.32 -5.70
N GLU A 99 6.41 12.63 -6.40
CA GLU A 99 6.66 11.32 -7.03
C GLU A 99 7.28 10.32 -6.04
N ALA A 100 6.78 10.31 -4.81
CA ALA A 100 7.36 9.57 -3.69
C ALA A 100 6.35 8.61 -3.04
N ILE A 101 6.87 7.52 -2.49
CA ILE A 101 6.09 6.55 -1.70
C ILE A 101 6.75 6.33 -0.34
N SER A 102 5.93 6.29 0.70
CA SER A 102 6.28 5.82 2.04
C SER A 102 5.40 4.62 2.41
N ILE A 103 5.98 3.64 3.12
CA ILE A 103 5.25 2.51 3.69
C ILE A 103 5.71 2.35 5.13
N ASP A 104 4.79 2.57 6.07
CA ASP A 104 4.99 2.40 7.50
C ASP A 104 4.34 1.08 7.93
N VAL A 105 5.13 0.13 8.45
CA VAL A 105 4.69 -1.23 8.80
C VAL A 105 4.61 -1.41 10.31
N GLN A 106 3.62 -2.16 10.79
CA GLN A 106 3.25 -2.31 12.20
C GLN A 106 2.95 -3.77 12.58
#